data_AF-A0A6A4BFT8-F1
#
_entry.id   AF-A0A6A4BFT8-F1
#
_cell.length_a   1.000
_cell.length_b   1.000
_cell.length_c   1.000
_cell.angle_alpha   90.00
_cell.angle_beta   90.00
_cell.angle_gamma   90.00
#
_symmetry.space_group_name_H-M   'P 1'
#
loop_
_entity.id
_entity.type
_entity.pdbx_description
1 polymer ?
#
loop_
_entity_poly.entity_id
_entity_poly.type
_entity_poly.pdbx_seq_one_letter_code
_entity_poly.pdbx_strand_id
1 'polypeptide(L)'
;MLARSGWKVFNAWKRLQVSYCGGKYSIKRALALETYTKSASPLRVFFLCIGTLLPMVALVLVQELIPLQDPSRGWRVNHGFWVRATLLLATGVRTLTTQATYFIDGVQIPVRRQLLQPACVSMVMTAFSVIIAANVVFPIPFFVASTAPVVCVVHLVLFRVIVGNRVMRTMAAHRSQLTRYSNFVNAQALMALVFPAYEA
;
A
#
# COMPACT_ATOMS: atom_id res chain seq x y z
N MET A 1 -39.00 -4.82 -21.23
CA MET A 1 -38.34 -4.67 -19.90
C MET A 1 -36.86 -5.15 -19.88
N LEU A 2 -36.44 -6.04 -20.79
CA LEU A 2 -35.08 -6.61 -20.86
C LEU A 2 -33.96 -5.64 -21.30
N ALA A 3 -34.27 -4.64 -22.15
CA ALA A 3 -33.27 -3.69 -22.67
C ALA A 3 -32.64 -2.80 -21.57
N ARG A 4 -33.39 -2.52 -20.49
CA ARG A 4 -32.93 -1.65 -19.40
C ARG A 4 -31.93 -2.35 -18.46
N SER A 5 -32.01 -3.68 -18.38
CA SER A 5 -31.10 -4.50 -17.55
C SER A 5 -29.76 -4.72 -18.26
N GLY A 6 -29.80 -5.04 -19.56
CA GLY A 6 -28.59 -5.16 -20.39
C GLY A 6 -27.74 -3.88 -20.41
N TRP A 7 -28.39 -2.72 -20.45
CA TRP A 7 -27.69 -1.43 -20.36
C TRP A 7 -26.99 -1.20 -19.00
N LYS A 8 -27.58 -1.68 -17.91
CA LYS A 8 -26.97 -1.60 -16.56
C LYS A 8 -25.77 -2.52 -16.45
N VAL A 9 -25.89 -3.77 -16.93
CA VAL A 9 -24.80 -4.75 -16.95
C VAL A 9 -23.67 -4.27 -17.85
N PHE A 10 -23.98 -3.77 -19.05
CA PHE A 10 -22.99 -3.21 -19.98
C PHE A 10 -22.27 -1.99 -19.40
N ASN A 11 -22.98 -1.11 -18.69
CA ASN A 11 -22.34 0.02 -18.01
C ASN A 11 -21.58 -0.39 -16.74
N ALA A 12 -21.96 -1.48 -16.07
CA ALA A 12 -21.19 -2.03 -14.96
C ALA A 12 -19.89 -2.67 -15.50
N TRP A 13 -19.98 -3.46 -16.57
CA TRP A 13 -18.85 -4.03 -17.30
C TRP A 13 -17.88 -2.95 -17.82
N LYS A 14 -18.39 -1.92 -18.48
CA LYS A 14 -17.57 -0.78 -18.93
C LYS A 14 -16.92 -0.03 -17.77
N ARG A 15 -17.55 0.04 -16.60
CA ARG A 15 -16.93 0.62 -15.40
C ARG A 15 -15.86 -0.27 -14.79
N LEU A 16 -15.93 -1.59 -14.99
CA LEU A 16 -14.94 -2.56 -14.53
C LEU A 16 -13.72 -2.64 -15.48
N GLN A 17 -13.89 -2.29 -16.76
CA GLN A 17 -12.77 -2.23 -17.70
C GLN A 17 -11.83 -1.06 -17.35
N VAL A 18 -10.59 -1.41 -17.00
CA VAL A 18 -9.51 -0.45 -16.66
C VAL A 18 -9.25 0.53 -17.82
N SER A 19 -9.34 0.08 -19.07
CA SER A 19 -9.21 0.92 -20.27
C SER A 19 -10.32 1.99 -20.40
N TYR A 20 -11.47 1.78 -19.77
CA TYR A 20 -12.65 2.65 -19.86
C TYR A 20 -12.94 3.35 -18.52
N CYS A 21 -11.90 3.65 -17.72
CA CYS A 21 -11.96 4.46 -16.50
C CYS A 21 -12.38 5.93 -16.78
N GLY A 22 -13.59 6.15 -17.30
CA GLY A 22 -14.31 7.42 -17.35
C GLY A 22 -13.61 8.55 -18.10
N GLY A 23 -12.84 8.28 -19.16
CA GLY A 23 -12.10 9.31 -19.89
C GLY A 23 -11.00 9.99 -19.06
N LYS A 24 -10.64 9.45 -17.89
CA LYS A 24 -9.65 10.03 -16.97
C LYS A 24 -8.21 9.63 -17.30
N TYR A 25 -8.00 8.62 -18.15
CA TYR A 25 -6.73 8.52 -18.86
C TYR A 25 -6.70 9.64 -19.88
N SER A 26 -5.90 10.67 -19.61
CA SER A 26 -5.67 11.73 -20.58
C SER A 26 -5.27 11.08 -21.90
N ILE A 27 -6.02 11.33 -22.98
CA ILE A 27 -5.72 10.84 -24.33
C ILE A 27 -4.25 11.10 -24.69
N LYS A 28 -3.70 12.21 -24.18
CA LYS A 28 -2.28 12.57 -24.27
C LYS A 28 -1.33 11.52 -23.69
N ARG A 29 -1.66 10.88 -22.56
CA ARG A 29 -0.84 9.82 -21.96
C ARG A 29 -0.89 8.52 -22.75
N ALA A 30 -2.05 8.17 -23.30
CA ALA A 30 -2.20 6.99 -24.15
C ALA A 30 -1.44 7.17 -25.48
N LEU A 31 -1.61 8.32 -26.13
CA LEU A 31 -0.84 8.69 -27.33
C LEU A 31 0.67 8.74 -27.04
N ALA A 32 1.09 9.34 -25.93
CA ALA A 32 2.51 9.40 -25.55
C ALA A 32 3.10 7.99 -25.30
N LEU A 33 2.34 7.07 -24.70
CA LEU A 33 2.76 5.69 -24.52
C LEU A 33 2.87 4.96 -25.86
N GLU A 34 1.94 5.18 -26.78
CA GLU A 34 1.96 4.61 -28.12
C GLU A 34 3.17 5.12 -28.92
N THR A 35 3.40 6.44 -28.91
CA THR A 35 4.57 7.05 -29.56
C THR A 35 5.86 6.53 -28.94
N TYR A 36 5.94 6.40 -27.61
CA TYR A 36 7.09 5.83 -26.94
C TYR A 36 7.32 4.37 -27.33
N THR A 37 6.27 3.55 -27.37
CA THR A 37 6.38 2.13 -27.73
C THR A 37 6.80 1.93 -29.19
N LYS A 38 6.35 2.81 -30.10
CA LYS A 38 6.75 2.78 -31.52
C LYS A 38 8.17 3.29 -31.77
N SER A 39 8.70 4.17 -30.93
CA SER A 39 10.01 4.81 -31.11
C SER A 39 11.12 4.23 -30.23
N ALA A 40 10.77 3.54 -29.13
CA ALA A 40 11.73 2.99 -28.19
C ALA A 40 12.26 1.62 -28.65
N SER A 41 13.55 1.37 -28.40
CA SER A 41 14.13 0.06 -28.62
C SER A 41 13.52 -0.98 -27.64
N PRO A 42 13.29 -2.22 -28.08
CA PRO A 42 12.72 -3.27 -27.23
C PRO A 42 13.61 -3.57 -26.01
N LEU A 43 14.94 -3.44 -26.17
CA LEU A 43 15.89 -3.55 -25.07
C LEU A 43 15.66 -2.48 -23.99
N ARG A 44 15.41 -1.22 -24.37
CA ARG A 44 15.13 -0.14 -23.41
C ARG A 44 13.84 -0.42 -22.63
N VAL A 45 12.79 -0.91 -23.29
CA VAL A 45 11.53 -1.28 -22.63
C VAL A 45 11.75 -2.44 -21.67
N PHE A 46 12.50 -3.48 -22.09
CA PHE A 46 12.85 -4.61 -21.25
C PHE A 46 13.61 -4.18 -19.98
N PHE A 47 14.68 -3.40 -20.12
CA PHE A 47 15.43 -2.89 -18.96
C PHE A 47 14.60 -1.99 -18.05
N LEU A 48 13.64 -1.23 -18.59
CA LEU A 48 12.76 -0.39 -17.80
C LEU A 48 11.75 -1.21 -16.99
N CYS A 49 11.19 -2.28 -17.58
CA CYS A 49 10.30 -3.22 -16.88
C CYS A 49 11.04 -3.96 -15.76
N ILE A 50 12.20 -4.54 -16.06
CA ILE A 50 13.03 -5.23 -15.06
C ILE A 50 13.51 -4.25 -13.99
N GLY A 51 13.96 -3.06 -14.40
CA GLY A 51 14.39 -1.97 -13.52
C GLY A 51 13.31 -1.50 -12.54
N THR A 52 12.04 -1.57 -12.93
CA THR A 52 10.92 -1.19 -12.05
C THR A 52 10.62 -2.27 -11.01
N LEU A 53 10.87 -3.55 -11.34
CA LEU A 53 10.64 -4.69 -10.43
C LEU A 53 11.80 -4.90 -9.46
N LEU A 54 13.04 -4.63 -9.89
CA LEU A 54 14.27 -4.83 -9.13
C LEU A 54 14.26 -4.25 -7.70
N PRO A 55 13.80 -3.01 -7.45
CA PRO A 55 13.80 -2.44 -6.11
C PRO A 55 12.96 -3.25 -5.11
N MET A 56 11.82 -3.76 -5.55
CA MET A 56 10.94 -4.55 -4.68
C MET A 56 11.53 -5.95 -4.46
N VAL A 57 12.07 -6.58 -5.50
CA VAL A 57 12.74 -7.89 -5.39
C VAL A 57 13.94 -7.80 -4.44
N ALA A 58 14.79 -6.78 -4.61
CA ALA A 58 15.92 -6.56 -3.71
C ALA A 58 15.48 -6.38 -2.26
N LEU A 59 14.41 -5.61 -2.01
CA LEU A 59 13.87 -5.41 -0.67
C LEU A 59 13.38 -6.73 -0.04
N VAL A 60 12.67 -7.56 -0.80
CA VAL A 60 12.21 -8.88 -0.31
C VAL A 60 13.40 -9.80 -0.03
N LEU A 61 14.37 -9.87 -0.93
CA LEU A 61 15.58 -10.69 -0.71
C LEU A 61 16.34 -10.24 0.53
N VAL A 62 16.51 -8.93 0.75
CA VAL A 62 17.13 -8.39 1.97
C VAL A 62 16.34 -8.80 3.22
N GLN A 63 15.00 -8.84 3.16
CA GLN A 63 14.19 -9.32 4.27
C GLN A 63 14.34 -10.82 4.52
N GLU A 64 14.43 -11.64 3.47
CA GLU A 64 14.61 -13.09 3.60
C GLU A 64 16.01 -13.46 4.11
N LEU A 65 17.02 -12.63 3.85
CA LEU A 65 18.35 -12.81 4.43
C LEU A 65 18.41 -12.57 5.94
N ILE A 66 17.38 -11.92 6.53
CA ILE A 66 17.30 -11.71 7.97
C ILE A 66 16.72 -12.99 8.61
N PRO A 67 17.54 -13.75 9.38
CA PRO A 67 17.10 -15.02 9.93
C PRO A 67 16.00 -14.81 10.96
N LEU A 68 14.98 -15.66 10.90
CA LEU A 68 13.99 -15.78 11.97
C LEU A 68 14.55 -16.69 13.06
N GLN A 69 14.35 -16.29 14.31
CA GLN A 69 14.69 -17.11 15.47
C GLN A 69 13.50 -17.99 15.84
N ASP A 70 13.75 -18.99 16.70
CA ASP A 70 12.66 -19.80 17.26
C ASP A 70 11.72 -18.92 18.10
N PRO A 71 10.42 -18.87 17.77
CA PRO A 71 9.44 -18.07 18.52
C PRO A 71 9.31 -18.50 19.98
N SER A 72 9.62 -19.76 20.32
CA SER A 72 9.54 -20.29 21.69
C SER A 72 10.51 -19.61 22.66
N ARG A 73 11.60 -19.03 22.13
CA ARG A 73 12.65 -18.35 22.91
C ARG A 73 12.27 -16.91 23.32
N GLY A 74 11.05 -16.49 23.02
CA GLY A 74 10.48 -15.23 23.47
C GLY A 74 10.89 -14.01 22.64
N TRP A 75 10.22 -12.89 22.90
CA TRP A 75 10.27 -11.69 22.07
C TRP A 75 11.65 -11.02 22.01
N ARG A 76 12.46 -11.14 23.06
CA ARG A 76 13.80 -10.50 23.16
C ARG A 76 14.82 -11.09 22.21
N VAL A 77 14.76 -12.41 22.02
CA VAL A 77 15.70 -13.13 21.15
C VAL A 77 15.33 -12.93 19.67
N ASN A 78 14.05 -12.71 19.40
CA ASN A 78 13.45 -12.62 18.07
C ASN A 78 13.63 -11.23 17.40
N HIS A 79 14.86 -10.73 17.35
CA HIS A 79 15.20 -9.45 16.72
C HIS A 79 14.96 -9.46 15.20
N GLY A 80 15.17 -10.58 14.51
CA GLY A 80 14.93 -10.70 13.08
C GLY A 80 13.47 -10.49 12.71
N PHE A 81 12.55 -11.01 13.52
CA PHE A 81 11.12 -10.78 13.39
C PHE A 81 10.76 -9.29 13.47
N TRP A 82 11.29 -8.58 14.48
CA TRP A 82 11.03 -7.15 14.66
C TRP A 82 11.55 -6.30 13.49
N VAL A 83 12.74 -6.61 12.98
CA VAL A 83 13.31 -5.90 11.82
C VAL A 83 12.44 -6.13 10.58
N ARG A 84 12.10 -7.39 10.27
CA ARG A 84 11.25 -7.74 9.12
C ARG A 84 9.88 -7.08 9.21
N ALA A 85 9.22 -7.15 10.37
CA ALA A 85 7.91 -6.52 10.60
C ALA A 85 7.97 -4.99 10.45
N THR A 86 9.02 -4.35 10.96
CA THR A 86 9.23 -2.90 10.83
C THR A 86 9.42 -2.50 9.37
N LEU A 87 10.24 -3.22 8.61
CA LEU A 87 10.49 -2.96 7.19
C LEU A 87 9.23 -3.17 6.34
N LEU A 88 8.48 -4.25 6.60
CA LEU A 88 7.22 -4.54 5.94
C LEU A 88 6.22 -3.39 6.15
N LEU A 89 6.03 -2.97 7.40
CA LEU A 89 5.11 -1.89 7.74
C LEU A 89 5.55 -0.54 7.16
N ALA A 90 6.85 -0.20 7.25
CA ALA A 90 7.39 1.03 6.67
C ALA A 90 7.15 1.09 5.16
N THR A 91 7.39 -0.02 4.46
CA THR A 91 7.19 -0.14 3.02
C THR A 91 5.71 -0.02 2.67
N GLY A 92 4.83 -0.71 3.40
CA GLY A 92 3.38 -0.62 3.22
C GLY A 92 2.83 0.79 3.44
N VAL A 93 3.24 1.47 4.51
CA VAL A 93 2.81 2.85 4.76
C VAL A 93 3.33 3.81 3.69
N ARG A 94 4.56 3.60 3.20
CA ARG A 94 5.14 4.41 2.11
C ARG A 94 4.36 4.22 0.82
N THR A 95 3.99 2.99 0.46
CA THR A 95 3.20 2.71 -0.75
C THR A 95 1.81 3.31 -0.64
N LEU A 96 1.11 3.17 0.48
CA LEU A 96 -0.20 3.77 0.72
C LEU A 96 -0.17 5.29 0.54
N THR A 97 0.81 5.95 1.13
CA THR A 97 0.98 7.41 1.08
C THR A 97 1.31 7.88 -0.34
N THR A 98 2.15 7.13 -1.05
CA THR A 98 2.51 7.43 -2.44
C THR A 98 1.32 7.23 -3.37
N GLN A 99 0.57 6.12 -3.23
CA GLN A 99 -0.65 5.86 -4.01
C GLN A 99 -1.71 6.95 -3.79
N ALA A 100 -1.85 7.47 -2.56
CA ALA A 100 -2.78 8.57 -2.30
C ALA A 100 -2.48 9.80 -3.18
N THR A 101 -1.20 10.12 -3.42
CA THR A 101 -0.79 11.23 -4.30
C THR A 101 -1.13 11.00 -5.78
N TYR A 102 -1.22 9.74 -6.21
CA TYR A 102 -1.60 9.39 -7.58
C TYR A 102 -3.11 9.27 -7.78
N PHE A 103 -3.85 8.92 -6.74
CA PHE A 103 -5.30 8.70 -6.81
C PHE A 103 -6.13 9.96 -6.56
N ILE A 104 -5.59 10.92 -5.82
CA ILE A 104 -6.31 12.13 -5.38
C ILE A 104 -5.61 13.37 -5.96
N ASP A 105 -6.36 14.13 -6.75
CA ASP A 105 -5.86 15.33 -7.41
C ASP A 105 -5.58 16.44 -6.39
N GLY A 106 -4.53 17.22 -6.63
CA GLY A 106 -4.13 18.32 -5.74
C GLY A 106 -3.40 17.88 -4.46
N VAL A 107 -3.14 16.58 -4.29
CA VAL A 107 -2.31 16.07 -3.18
C VAL A 107 -0.87 15.93 -3.65
N GLN A 108 -0.03 16.88 -3.23
CA GLN A 108 1.41 16.78 -3.39
C GLN A 108 2.08 16.76 -2.02
N ILE A 109 2.81 15.69 -1.74
CA ILE A 109 3.52 15.50 -0.47
C ILE A 109 5.02 15.54 -0.79
N PRO A 110 5.81 16.40 -0.13
CA PRO A 110 7.24 16.46 -0.37
C PRO A 110 7.91 15.15 0.05
N VAL A 111 8.95 14.74 -0.70
CA VAL A 111 9.66 13.46 -0.51
C VAL A 111 10.13 13.25 0.93
N ARG A 112 10.63 14.31 1.59
CA ARG A 112 11.04 14.26 3.00
C ARG A 112 9.91 13.77 3.91
N ARG A 113 8.69 14.26 3.73
CA ARG A 113 7.52 13.84 4.53
C ARG A 113 7.06 12.43 4.14
N GLN A 114 7.18 12.06 2.87
CA GLN A 114 6.89 10.70 2.40
C GLN A 114 7.88 9.65 2.93
N LEU A 115 9.08 10.05 3.37
CA LEU A 115 10.05 9.15 4.02
C LEU A 115 9.95 9.19 5.55
N LEU A 116 9.73 10.37 6.13
CA LEU A 116 9.63 10.52 7.59
C LEU A 116 8.38 9.82 8.15
N GLN A 117 7.23 9.99 7.50
CA GLN A 117 5.97 9.44 7.99
C GLN A 117 5.96 7.90 8.10
N PRO A 118 6.36 7.10 7.09
CA PRO A 118 6.43 5.65 7.25
C PRO A 118 7.43 5.20 8.31
N ALA A 119 8.56 5.90 8.45
CA ALA A 119 9.56 5.60 9.49
C ALA A 119 8.99 5.81 10.90
N CYS A 120 8.29 6.93 11.13
CA CYS A 120 7.65 7.18 12.42
C CYS A 120 6.54 6.16 12.72
N VAL A 121 5.70 5.83 11.73
CA VAL A 121 4.61 4.85 11.92
C VAL A 121 5.18 3.48 12.26
N SER A 122 6.19 3.01 11.52
CA SER A 122 6.76 1.69 11.77
C SER A 122 7.46 1.61 13.12
N MET A 123 8.21 2.63 13.53
CA MET A 123 8.86 2.68 14.84
C MET A 123 7.85 2.65 16.00
N VAL A 124 6.81 3.48 15.93
CA VAL A 124 5.77 3.54 16.97
C VAL A 124 5.04 2.20 17.08
N MET A 125 4.68 1.60 15.94
CA MET A 125 3.99 0.31 15.92
C MET A 125 4.87 -0.83 16.41
N THR A 126 6.16 -0.86 16.05
CA THR A 126 7.09 -1.87 16.57
C THR A 126 7.27 -1.74 18.07
N ALA A 127 7.43 -0.51 18.60
CA ALA A 127 7.51 -0.29 20.04
C ALA A 127 6.24 -0.76 20.75
N PHE A 128 5.07 -0.41 20.22
CA PHE A 128 3.77 -0.86 20.75
C PHE A 128 3.64 -2.39 20.75
N SER A 129 4.00 -3.05 19.65
CA SER A 129 3.96 -4.51 19.54
C SER A 129 4.97 -5.19 20.47
N VAL A 130 6.15 -4.61 20.69
CA VAL A 130 7.13 -5.11 21.67
C VAL A 130 6.56 -5.02 23.09
N ILE A 131 5.88 -3.92 23.44
CA ILE A 131 5.22 -3.77 24.75
C ILE A 131 4.15 -4.85 24.92
N ILE A 132 3.31 -5.09 23.91
CA ILE A 132 2.30 -6.17 23.96
C ILE A 132 2.98 -7.52 24.12
N ALA A 133 4.01 -7.81 23.32
CA ALA A 133 4.73 -9.08 23.38
C ALA A 133 5.42 -9.31 24.74
N ALA A 134 5.82 -8.24 25.42
CA ALA A 134 6.43 -8.31 26.74
C ALA A 134 5.44 -8.53 27.88
N ASN A 135 4.19 -8.08 27.73
CA ASN A 135 3.18 -8.10 28.80
C ASN A 135 2.07 -9.13 28.61
N VAL A 136 1.84 -9.61 27.38
CA VAL A 136 0.69 -10.45 27.04
C VAL A 136 1.14 -11.82 26.55
N VAL A 137 1.66 -11.91 25.32
CA VAL A 137 2.07 -13.17 24.70
C VAL A 137 2.98 -12.91 23.50
N PHE A 138 3.95 -13.79 23.29
CA PHE A 138 4.77 -13.83 22.09
C PHE A 138 4.85 -15.27 21.54
N PRO A 139 4.68 -15.48 20.22
CA PRO A 139 4.34 -14.50 19.19
C PRO A 139 2.88 -14.00 19.35
N ILE A 140 2.60 -12.78 18.88
CA ILE A 140 1.23 -12.22 18.94
C ILE A 140 0.36 -12.99 17.93
N PRO A 141 -0.77 -13.58 18.35
CA PRO A 141 -1.67 -14.28 17.46
C PRO A 141 -2.18 -13.39 16.32
N PHE A 142 -2.19 -13.94 15.10
CA PHE A 142 -2.63 -13.24 13.89
C PHE A 142 -2.03 -11.84 13.75
N PHE A 143 -0.72 -11.67 13.99
CA PHE A 143 -0.02 -10.39 14.11
C PHE A 143 -0.49 -9.29 13.13
N VAL A 144 -0.62 -9.61 11.84
CA VAL A 144 -1.06 -8.63 10.83
C VAL A 144 -2.52 -8.22 11.04
N ALA A 145 -3.43 -9.17 11.25
CA ALA A 145 -4.85 -8.89 11.45
C ALA A 145 -5.13 -8.21 12.80
N SER A 146 -4.46 -8.65 13.87
CA SER A 146 -4.65 -8.11 15.22
C SER A 146 -4.11 -6.69 15.37
N THR A 147 -3.01 -6.35 14.68
CA THR A 147 -2.43 -5.00 14.72
C THR A 147 -3.04 -4.03 13.72
N ALA A 148 -3.75 -4.50 12.68
CA ALA A 148 -4.29 -3.65 11.61
C ALA A 148 -5.15 -2.45 12.10
N PRO A 149 -6.09 -2.61 13.06
CA PRO A 149 -6.88 -1.47 13.54
C PRO A 149 -6.01 -0.38 14.18
N VAL A 150 -4.99 -0.80 14.95
CA VAL A 150 -4.06 0.12 15.62
C VAL A 150 -3.18 0.82 14.59
N VAL A 151 -2.67 0.09 13.59
CA VAL A 151 -1.90 0.66 12.47
C VAL A 151 -2.71 1.74 11.76
N CYS A 152 -4.01 1.52 11.49
CA CYS A 152 -4.88 2.50 10.86
C CYS A 152 -4.96 3.80 11.68
N VAL A 153 -5.17 3.69 12.99
CA VAL A 153 -5.25 4.86 13.88
C VAL A 153 -3.92 5.61 13.91
N VAL A 154 -2.81 4.90 14.17
CA VAL A 154 -1.47 5.50 14.23
C VAL A 154 -1.09 6.14 12.90
N HIS A 155 -1.38 5.47 11.78
CA HIS A 155 -1.15 6.01 10.44
C HIS A 155 -1.92 7.32 10.22
N LEU A 156 -3.22 7.38 10.55
CA LEU A 156 -4.03 8.60 10.38
C LEU A 156 -3.54 9.74 11.27
N VAL A 157 -3.18 9.45 12.52
CA VAL A 157 -2.65 10.46 13.46
C VAL A 157 -1.31 11.01 12.95
N LEU A 158 -0.35 10.13 12.65
CA LEU A 158 0.96 10.57 12.18
C LEU A 158 0.91 11.19 10.77
N PHE A 159 0.00 10.75 9.91
CA PHE A 159 -0.26 11.41 8.64
C PHE A 159 -0.74 12.85 8.87
N ARG A 160 -1.71 13.06 9.77
CA ARG A 160 -2.20 14.40 10.12
C ARG A 160 -1.09 15.29 10.69
N VAL A 161 -0.23 14.75 11.56
CA VAL A 161 0.87 15.49 12.22
C VAL A 161 1.99 15.82 11.24
N ILE A 162 2.46 14.85 10.45
CA ILE A 162 3.67 14.99 9.61
C ILE A 162 3.34 15.58 8.24
N VAL A 163 2.30 15.06 7.57
CA VAL A 163 1.91 15.52 6.22
C VAL A 163 1.14 16.83 6.32
N GLY A 164 0.27 16.94 7.32
CA GLY A 164 -0.42 18.17 7.70
C GLY A 164 -1.92 18.16 7.39
N ASN A 165 -2.66 18.93 8.19
CA ASN A 165 -4.13 19.03 8.12
C ASN A 165 -4.64 19.59 6.78
N ARG A 166 -3.84 20.41 6.07
CA ARG A 166 -4.23 20.96 4.76
C ARG A 166 -4.44 19.86 3.73
N VAL A 167 -3.49 18.92 3.64
CA VAL A 167 -3.58 17.78 2.71
C VAL A 167 -4.75 16.88 3.05
N MET A 168 -4.97 16.62 4.35
CA MET A 168 -6.11 15.81 4.80
C MET A 168 -7.45 16.46 4.46
N ARG A 169 -7.57 17.78 4.56
CA ARG A 169 -8.75 18.52 4.10
C ARG A 169 -8.93 18.44 2.58
N THR A 170 -7.85 18.55 1.80
CA THR A 170 -7.91 18.37 0.34
C THR A 170 -8.39 16.97 -0.05
N MET A 171 -7.89 15.93 0.64
CA MET A 171 -8.36 14.55 0.45
C MET A 171 -9.83 14.40 0.81
N ALA A 172 -10.26 15.01 1.92
CA ALA A 172 -11.65 15.00 2.35
C ALA A 172 -12.58 15.81 1.44
N ALA A 173 -12.07 16.84 0.75
CA ALA A 173 -12.83 17.58 -0.26
C ALA A 173 -13.08 16.73 -1.52
N HIS A 174 -12.11 15.91 -1.92
CA HIS A 174 -12.22 14.99 -3.05
C HIS A 174 -12.79 13.62 -2.66
N ARG A 175 -13.97 13.60 -2.01
CA ARG A 175 -14.57 12.37 -1.43
C ARG A 175 -14.69 11.22 -2.42
N SER A 176 -15.06 11.47 -3.67
CA SER A 176 -15.20 10.41 -4.68
C SER A 176 -13.87 9.74 -5.03
N GLN A 177 -12.78 10.49 -5.11
CA GLN A 177 -11.43 9.96 -5.33
C GLN A 177 -10.92 9.24 -4.08
N LEU A 178 -11.20 9.79 -2.89
CA LEU A 178 -10.87 9.16 -1.63
C LEU A 178 -11.57 7.81 -1.44
N THR A 179 -12.86 7.69 -1.79
CA THR A 179 -13.57 6.40 -1.76
C THR A 179 -12.95 5.39 -2.72
N ARG A 180 -12.57 5.82 -3.94
CA ARG A 180 -11.90 4.92 -4.90
C ARG A 180 -10.54 4.46 -4.39
N TYR A 181 -9.75 5.37 -3.81
CA TYR A 181 -8.50 5.05 -3.15
C TYR A 181 -8.71 4.08 -1.98
N SER A 182 -9.67 4.34 -1.10
CA SER A 182 -10.00 3.46 0.02
C SER A 182 -10.41 2.07 -0.44
N ASN A 183 -11.22 1.96 -1.50
CA ASN A 183 -11.60 0.66 -2.06
C ASN A 183 -10.40 -0.09 -2.63
N PHE A 184 -9.48 0.61 -3.28
CA PHE A 184 -8.24 0.02 -3.77
C PHE A 184 -7.36 -0.51 -2.63
N VAL A 185 -7.15 0.30 -1.58
CA VAL A 185 -6.40 -0.11 -0.39
C VAL A 185 -7.07 -1.29 0.33
N ASN A 186 -8.40 -1.25 0.47
CA ASN A 186 -9.16 -2.35 1.08
C ASN A 186 -9.01 -3.65 0.29
N ALA A 187 -9.03 -3.60 -1.05
CA ALA A 187 -8.79 -4.78 -1.89
C ALA A 187 -7.39 -5.37 -1.68
N GLN A 188 -6.36 -4.52 -1.49
CA GLN A 188 -5.01 -4.96 -1.16
C GLN A 188 -4.94 -5.58 0.24
N ALA A 189 -5.56 -4.94 1.23
CA ALA A 189 -5.59 -5.44 2.61
C ALA A 189 -6.35 -6.76 2.73
N LEU A 190 -7.40 -6.95 1.94
CA LEU A 190 -8.19 -8.19 1.93
C LEU A 190 -7.33 -9.40 1.58
N MET A 191 -6.36 -9.26 0.67
CA MET A 191 -5.45 -10.36 0.32
C MET A 191 -4.66 -10.87 1.53
N ALA A 192 -4.23 -9.98 2.42
CA ALA A 192 -3.50 -10.34 3.63
C ALA A 192 -4.38 -11.02 4.70
N LEU A 193 -5.70 -10.85 4.64
CA LEU A 193 -6.67 -11.46 5.55
C LEU A 193 -7.24 -12.78 5.00
N VAL A 194 -7.45 -12.86 3.69
CA VAL A 194 -8.00 -14.05 3.02
C VAL A 194 -6.99 -15.19 3.01
N PHE A 195 -5.69 -14.88 2.86
CA PHE A 195 -4.66 -15.92 2.80
C PHE A 195 -4.60 -16.78 4.08
N PRO A 196 -4.57 -16.22 5.30
CA PRO A 196 -4.68 -17.03 6.52
C PRO A 196 -6.00 -17.80 6.67
N ALA A 197 -7.10 -17.30 6.12
CA ALA A 197 -8.40 -17.97 6.18
C ALA A 197 -8.51 -19.14 5.19
N TYR A 198 -7.68 -19.16 4.13
CA TYR A 198 -7.59 -20.26 3.18
C TYR A 198 -6.71 -21.39 3.69
N GLU A 199 -5.67 -21.07 4.46
CA GLU A 199 -4.70 -22.01 5.04
C GLU A 199 -5.14 -22.58 6.42
N ALA A 200 -6.29 -22.17 6.94
CA ALA A 200 -6.85 -22.61 8.23
C ALA A 200 -7.87 -23.75 8.06
#